data_AF-A0A415YF52-F1
#
_entry.id   AF-A0A415YF52-F1
#
_cell.length_a   1.000
_cell.length_b   1.000
_cell.length_c   1.000
_cell.angle_alpha   90.00
_cell.angle_beta   90.00
_cell.angle_gamma   90.00
#
_symmetry.space_group_name_H-M   'P 1'
#
loop_
_entity.id
_entity.type
_entity.pdbx_description
1 polymer ?
#
loop_
_entity_poly.entity_id
_entity_poly.type
_entity_poly.pdbx_seq_one_letter_code
_entity_poly.pdbx_strand_id
1 'polypeptide(L)'
;MLPVNCGSHADYQDFVVTHLRKYYPDPDALARSTWNIIERFWNLDLSFTDTFMADKYSKFGPAPRTPSCMQRSYLLSIDFKVTSLTE
;
A
#
# COMPACT_ATOMS: atom_id res chain seq x y z
N MET A 1 -11.59 11.46 -2.08
CA MET A 1 -10.25 11.29 -1.51
C MET A 1 -9.27 11.18 -2.67
N LEU A 2 -8.28 12.06 -2.73
CA LEU A 2 -7.18 11.90 -3.68
C LEU A 2 -6.27 10.75 -3.18
N PRO A 3 -5.64 9.98 -4.08
CA PRO A 3 -4.71 8.95 -3.67
C PRO A 3 -3.54 9.58 -2.92
N VAL A 4 -3.27 9.10 -1.71
CA VAL A 4 -2.03 9.40 -1.00
C VAL A 4 -0.93 8.63 -1.72
N ASN A 5 -0.12 9.33 -2.49
CA ASN A 5 1.07 8.77 -3.13
C ASN A 5 2.15 8.63 -2.06
N CYS A 6 2.35 7.41 -1.56
CA CYS A 6 3.44 7.09 -0.66
C CYS A 6 4.73 7.06 -1.50
N GLY A 7 5.43 8.20 -1.59
CA GLY A 7 6.66 8.31 -2.37
C GLY A 7 7.87 7.70 -1.64
N SER A 8 7.82 7.67 -0.30
CA SER A 8 8.80 6.99 0.55
C SER A 8 8.16 5.89 1.40
N HIS A 9 9.01 5.03 1.98
CA HIS A 9 8.56 4.03 2.95
C HIS A 9 7.98 4.66 4.23
N ALA A 10 8.53 5.80 4.66
CA ALA A 10 8.02 6.55 5.80
C ALA A 10 6.61 7.11 5.53
N ASP A 11 6.39 7.67 4.34
CA ASP A 11 5.04 8.16 3.94
C ASP A 11 4.00 7.02 3.98
N TYR A 12 4.42 5.81 3.59
CA TYR A 12 3.57 4.63 3.69
C TYR A 12 3.26 4.25 5.14
N GLN A 13 4.25 4.26 6.02
CA GLN A 13 4.05 3.97 7.45
C GLN A 13 3.10 4.98 8.09
N ASP A 14 3.28 6.28 7.81
CA ASP A 14 2.39 7.34 8.29
C ASP A 14 0.97 7.18 7.75
N PHE A 15 0.82 6.81 6.48
CA PHE A 15 -0.48 6.50 5.88
C PHE A 15 -1.17 5.34 6.62
N VAL A 16 -0.47 4.24 6.88
CA VAL A 16 -1.01 3.07 7.59
C VAL A 16 -1.42 3.44 9.01
N VAL A 17 -0.58 4.14 9.77
CA VAL A 17 -0.90 4.55 11.15
C VAL A 17 -2.12 5.46 11.19
N THR A 18 -2.19 6.43 10.28
CA THR A 18 -3.31 7.38 10.20
C THR A 18 -4.63 6.65 9.93
N HIS A 19 -4.62 5.68 9.01
CA HIS A 19 -5.83 4.95 8.64
C HIS A 19 -6.21 3.88 9.68
N LEU A 20 -5.24 3.15 10.25
CA LEU A 20 -5.52 2.20 11.32
C LEU A 20 -6.17 2.89 12.52
N ARG A 21 -5.61 4.02 12.99
CA ARG A 21 -6.19 4.78 14.12
C ARG A 21 -7.59 5.31 13.82
N LYS A 22 -7.84 5.71 12.57
CA LYS A 22 -9.12 6.29 12.16
C LYS A 22 -10.22 5.24 12.00
N TYR A 23 -9.90 4.09 11.40
CA TYR A 23 -10.88 3.08 10.99
C TYR A 23 -10.94 1.87 11.94
N TYR A 24 -9.87 1.61 12.69
CA TYR A 24 -9.75 0.50 13.63
C TYR A 24 -9.19 1.01 14.97
N PRO A 25 -9.99 1.80 15.73
CA PRO A 25 -9.53 2.38 17.01
C PRO A 25 -9.30 1.33 18.09
N ASP A 26 -9.98 0.18 17.99
CA ASP A 26 -9.74 -1.00 18.81
C ASP A 26 -8.79 -1.97 18.08
N PRO A 27 -7.53 -2.14 18.54
CA PRO A 27 -6.57 -3.03 17.90
C PRO A 27 -6.94 -4.52 18.04
N ASP A 28 -7.75 -4.89 19.04
CA ASP A 28 -8.16 -6.27 19.28
C ASP A 28 -9.28 -6.71 18.32
N ALA A 29 -9.90 -5.76 17.60
CA ALA A 29 -10.88 -6.05 16.56
C ALA A 29 -10.28 -6.73 15.31
N LEU A 30 -8.95 -6.65 15.13
CA LEU A 30 -8.26 -7.28 14.02
C LEU A 30 -7.74 -8.66 14.40
N ALA A 31 -8.02 -9.65 13.55
CA ALA A 31 -7.50 -11.00 13.74
C ALA A 31 -5.96 -11.01 13.72
N ARG A 32 -5.34 -11.92 14.50
CA ARG A 32 -3.88 -12.06 14.53
C ARG A 32 -3.28 -12.34 13.15
N SER A 33 -3.98 -13.04 12.27
CA SER A 33 -3.58 -13.23 10.87
C SER A 33 -3.49 -11.92 10.09
N THR A 34 -4.42 -10.98 10.32
CA THR A 34 -4.41 -9.65 9.71
C THR A 34 -3.25 -8.82 10.25
N TRP A 35 -2.96 -8.88 11.55
CA TRP A 35 -1.79 -8.24 12.14
C TRP A 35 -0.47 -8.73 11.54
N ASN A 36 -0.34 -10.03 11.30
CA ASN A 36 0.85 -10.60 10.64
C ASN A 36 1.03 -10.04 9.21
N ILE A 37 -0.06 -9.80 8.48
CA ILE A 37 -0.01 -9.16 7.16
C ILE A 37 0.43 -7.69 7.30
N ILE A 38 -0.17 -6.94 8.24
CA ILE A 38 0.19 -5.54 8.51
C ILE A 38 1.68 -5.43 8.85
N GLU A 39 2.20 -6.26 9.75
CA GLU A 39 3.62 -6.26 10.15
C GLU A 39 4.55 -6.58 8.96
N ARG A 40 4.17 -7.54 8.11
CA ARG A 40 4.97 -7.85 6.93
C ARG A 40 5.03 -6.69 5.95
N PHE A 41 3.88 -6.06 5.66
CA PHE A 41 3.85 -4.89 4.77
C PHE A 41 4.47 -3.64 5.39
N TRP A 42 4.41 -3.51 6.72
CA TRP A 42 5.05 -2.44 7.49
C TRP A 42 6.56 -2.40 7.27
N ASN A 43 7.19 -3.57 7.18
CA ASN A 43 8.63 -3.72 6.94
C ASN A 43 9.00 -3.87 5.45
N LEU A 44 8.02 -3.95 4.56
CA LEU A 44 8.24 -4.13 3.14
C LEU A 44 8.45 -2.78 2.46
N ASP A 45 9.72 -2.43 2.26
CA ASP A 45 10.11 -1.26 1.49
C ASP A 45 10.05 -1.55 -0.02
N LEU A 46 9.16 -0.83 -0.70
CA LEU A 46 8.98 -0.86 -2.16
C LEU A 46 9.37 0.47 -2.81
N SER A 47 9.95 1.42 -2.06
CA SER A 47 10.32 2.74 -2.57
C SER A 47 11.30 2.68 -3.73
N PHE A 48 12.17 1.66 -3.77
CA PHE A 48 13.06 1.42 -4.89
C PHE A 48 12.29 1.23 -6.21
N THR A 49 11.12 0.59 -6.19
CA THR A 49 10.28 0.38 -7.39
C THR A 49 9.90 1.71 -8.04
N ASP A 50 9.69 2.76 -7.24
CA ASP A 50 9.34 4.08 -7.77
C ASP A 50 10.50 4.69 -8.57
N THR A 51 11.73 4.51 -8.10
CA THR A 51 12.93 4.96 -8.83
C THR A 51 13.23 4.09 -10.05
N PHE A 52 13.09 2.77 -9.90
CA PHE A 52 13.40 1.81 -10.95
C PHE A 52 12.44 1.90 -12.14
N MET A 53 11.15 2.16 -11.88
CA MET A 53 10.13 2.26 -12.92
C MET A 53 9.89 3.70 -13.39
N ALA A 54 10.65 4.69 -12.90
CA ALA A 54 10.42 6.10 -13.21
C ALA A 54 10.42 6.42 -14.72
N ASP A 55 11.19 5.67 -15.52
CA ASP A 55 11.26 5.81 -16.98
C ASP A 55 10.10 5.12 -17.72
N LYS A 56 9.40 4.18 -17.08
CA LYS A 56 8.28 3.41 -17.66
C LYS A 56 6.93 4.09 -17.47
N TYR A 57 6.80 4.93 -16.46
CA TYR A 57 5.55 5.63 -16.17
C TYR A 57 5.53 7.01 -16.83
N SER A 58 4.46 7.27 -17.57
CA SER A 58 4.24 8.55 -18.26
C SER A 58 4.06 9.70 -17.27
N LYS A 59 4.66 10.85 -17.57
CA LYS A 59 4.38 12.12 -16.89
C LYS A 59 3.03 12.73 -17.32
N PHE A 60 2.48 12.24 -18.42
CA PHE A 60 1.21 12.70 -18.98
C PHE A 60 0.06 11.78 -18.51
N GLY A 61 -1.00 12.40 -17.99
CA GLY A 61 -2.20 11.72 -17.51
C GLY A 61 -2.65 12.24 -16.14
N PRO A 62 -3.69 11.64 -15.54
CA PRO A 62 -4.03 11.87 -14.14
C PRO A 62 -2.82 11.61 -13.25
N ALA A 63 -2.76 12.25 -12.07
CA ALA A 63 -1.65 12.08 -11.13
C ALA A 63 -1.32 10.58 -10.96
N PRO A 64 -0.14 10.12 -11.40
CA PRO A 64 0.17 8.70 -11.42
C PRO A 64 0.19 8.19 -9.98
N ARG A 65 -0.44 7.03 -9.74
CA ARG A 65 -0.18 6.26 -8.53
C ARG A 65 1.27 5.78 -8.62
N THR A 66 2.03 5.94 -7.54
CA THR A 66 3.43 5.49 -7.55
C THR A 66 3.49 3.98 -7.81
N PRO A 67 4.46 3.49 -8.60
CA PRO A 67 4.64 2.07 -8.88
C PRO A 67 4.61 1.18 -7.62
N SER A 68 5.21 1.65 -6.54
CA SER A 68 5.24 1.02 -5.22
C SER A 68 3.84 0.83 -4.63
N CYS A 69 2.96 1.83 -4.77
CA CYS A 69 1.57 1.73 -4.32
C CYS A 69 0.79 0.68 -5.11
N MET A 70 1.00 0.61 -6.42
CA MET A 70 0.34 -0.38 -7.29
C MET A 70 0.81 -1.80 -6.96
N GLN A 71 2.13 -2.01 -6.89
CA GLN A 71 2.73 -3.30 -6.51
C GLN A 71 2.24 -3.75 -5.13
N ARG A 72 2.19 -2.83 -4.16
CA ARG A 72 1.68 -3.11 -2.82
C ARG A 72 0.22 -3.57 -2.84
N SER A 73 -0.64 -2.87 -3.58
CA SER A 73 -2.06 -3.26 -3.69
C SER A 73 -2.23 -4.65 -4.31
N TYR A 74 -1.38 -4.99 -5.29
CA TYR A 74 -1.37 -6.31 -5.90
C TYR A 74 -0.92 -7.40 -4.92
N LEU A 75 0.21 -7.21 -4.22
CA LEU A 75 0.67 -8.16 -3.20
C LEU A 75 -0.38 -8.35 -2.09
N LEU A 76 -1.02 -7.28 -1.64
CA LEU A 76 -2.05 -7.34 -0.61
C LEU A 76 -3.26 -8.16 -1.06
N SER A 77 -3.65 -8.05 -2.33
CA SER A 77 -4.76 -8.84 -2.89
C SER A 77 -4.45 -10.35 -2.89
N ILE A 78 -3.20 -10.73 -3.16
CA ILE A 78 -2.75 -12.13 -3.09
C ILE A 78 -2.85 -12.65 -1.66
N ASP A 79 -2.44 -11.84 -0.67
CA ASP A 79 -2.50 -12.23 0.74
C ASP A 79 -3.91 -12.40 1.27
N PHE A 80 -4.85 -11.59 0.78
CA PHE A 80 -6.27 -11.76 1.07
C PHE A 80 -6.95 -12.83 0.19
N LYS A 81 -6.19 -13.52 -0.68
CA LYS A 81 -6.69 -14.55 -1.59
C LYS A 81 -7.82 -14.05 -2.50
N VAL A 82 -7.74 -12.78 -2.91
CA VAL A 82 -8.68 -12.20 -3.86
C VAL A 82 -8.42 -12.82 -5.23
N THR A 83 -9.41 -13.53 -5.78
CA THR A 83 -9.27 -14.34 -7.00
C THR A 83 -9.43 -13.54 -8.30
N SER A 84 -9.98 -12.33 -8.25
CA SER A 84 -10.15 -11.44 -9.40
C SER A 84 -9.96 -9.97 -8.99
N LEU A 85 -9.23 -9.22 -9.83
CA LEU A 85 -8.99 -7.78 -9.64
C LEU A 85 -9.82 -6.91 -10.60
N THR A 86 -10.66 -7.53 -11.45
CA THR A 86 -11.32 -6.89 -12.59
C THR A 86 -12.82 -7.19 -12.67
N GLU A 87 -13.50 -7.37 -11.53
CA GLU A 87 -14.98 -7.39 -11.54
C GLU A 87 -15.58 -6.02 -11.82
#